data_AF-A0A9D5EQS7-F1
#
_entry.id   AF-A0A9D5EQS7-F1
#
_cell.length_a   1.000
_cell.length_b   1.000
_cell.length_c   1.000
_cell.angle_alpha   90.00
_cell.angle_beta   90.00
_cell.angle_gamma   90.00
#
_symmetry.space_group_name_H-M   'P 1'
#
loop_
_entity.id
_entity.type
_entity.pdbx_description
1 polymer ?
#
loop_
_entity_poly.entity_id
_entity_poly.type
_entity_poly.pdbx_seq_one_letter_code
_entity_poly.pdbx_strand_id
1 'polypeptide(L)'
;MSSRPVDPGADYAIVMDGLDLLTVQQIDAGTGAILATSLNVVCLKRLTKKETVSVGEGEVGSTVSGFTLVASGLSFIPKDRDRVIDADGVVWEIGNVTIGGFDTLYQCADCLRKR
;
A
#
# COMPACT_ATOMS: atom_id res chain seq x y z
N MET A 1 38.69 -7.42 -11.76
CA MET A 1 37.32 -7.38 -11.20
C MET A 1 36.48 -6.52 -12.13
N SER A 2 35.64 -7.13 -12.96
CA SER A 2 34.77 -6.38 -13.88
C SER A 2 33.61 -5.82 -13.06
N SER A 3 33.55 -4.50 -12.88
CA SER A 3 32.37 -3.86 -12.32
C SER A 3 31.22 -4.14 -13.27
N ARG A 4 30.21 -4.91 -12.81
CA ARG A 4 28.95 -5.05 -13.57
C ARG A 4 28.47 -3.64 -13.92
N PRO A 5 28.04 -3.39 -15.16
CA PRO A 5 27.40 -2.13 -15.48
C PRO A 5 26.23 -1.96 -14.52
N VAL A 6 26.26 -0.92 -13.70
CA VAL A 6 25.10 -0.49 -12.92
C VAL A 6 24.15 0.07 -13.96
N ASP A 7 23.04 -0.61 -14.18
CA ASP A 7 21.95 -0.13 -15.01
C ASP A 7 20.85 0.30 -14.03
N PRO A 8 20.76 1.60 -13.71
CA PRO A 8 19.81 2.08 -12.71
C PRO A 8 18.36 1.72 -13.07
N GLY A 9 18.03 1.55 -14.36
CA GLY A 9 16.69 1.18 -14.80
C GLY A 9 16.41 -0.31 -14.56
N ALA A 10 17.33 -1.20 -14.92
CA ALA A 10 17.20 -2.63 -14.66
C ALA A 10 17.34 -2.97 -13.18
N ASP A 11 18.24 -2.30 -12.45
CA ASP A 11 18.41 -2.44 -11.01
C ASP A 11 17.18 -1.89 -10.26
N TYR A 12 16.56 -0.80 -10.73
CA TYR A 12 15.28 -0.32 -10.18
C TYR A 12 14.14 -1.29 -10.48
N ALA A 13 14.08 -1.88 -11.68
CA ALA A 13 13.07 -2.89 -12.02
C ALA A 13 13.20 -4.18 -11.20
N ILE A 14 14.43 -4.62 -10.87
CA ILE A 14 14.70 -5.76 -9.98
C ILE A 14 14.39 -5.42 -8.51
N VAL A 15 14.60 -4.16 -8.08
CA VAL A 15 14.16 -3.68 -6.76
C VAL A 15 12.62 -3.54 -6.69
N MET A 16 11.97 -3.36 -7.83
CA MET A 16 10.51 -3.28 -8.00
C MET A 16 9.88 -4.64 -8.36
N ASP A 17 10.62 -5.74 -8.19
CA ASP A 17 10.07 -7.09 -8.28
C ASP A 17 9.08 -7.30 -7.12
N GLY A 18 7.82 -7.02 -7.43
CA GLY A 18 6.72 -6.85 -6.47
C GLY A 18 5.58 -6.00 -7.02
N LEU A 19 5.42 -5.95 -8.35
CA LEU A 19 4.28 -5.34 -9.04
C LEU A 19 3.04 -6.20 -8.83
N ASP A 20 2.58 -6.28 -7.58
CA ASP A 20 1.31 -6.90 -7.28
C ASP A 20 0.20 -6.00 -7.86
N LEU A 21 -0.68 -6.62 -8.63
CA LEU A 21 -1.91 -5.99 -9.09
C LEU A 21 -2.95 -6.11 -7.98
N LEU A 22 -3.33 -4.97 -7.41
CA LEU A 22 -4.27 -4.90 -6.31
C LEU A 22 -5.63 -4.40 -6.80
N THR A 23 -6.67 -4.74 -6.06
CA THR A 23 -7.97 -4.08 -6.19
C THR A 23 -8.11 -3.05 -5.08
N VAL A 24 -8.49 -1.82 -5.43
CA VAL A 24 -8.70 -0.74 -4.45
C VAL A 24 -10.16 -0.32 -4.48
N GLN A 25 -10.82 -0.35 -3.33
CA GLN A 25 -12.22 0.01 -3.17
C GLN A 25 -12.34 1.28 -2.35
N GLN A 26 -13.08 2.24 -2.90
CA GLN A 26 -13.48 3.41 -2.15
C GLN A 26 -14.66 3.05 -1.25
N ILE A 27 -14.52 3.28 0.05
CA ILE A 27 -15.57 2.97 1.02
C ILE A 27 -16.23 4.25 1.52
N ASP A 28 -17.55 4.22 1.65
CA ASP A 28 -18.32 5.25 2.34
C ASP A 28 -18.10 5.15 3.85
N ALA A 29 -17.69 6.25 4.48
CA ALA A 29 -17.30 6.24 5.88
C ALA A 29 -18.47 6.06 6.87
N GLY A 30 -19.71 6.36 6.45
CA GLY A 30 -20.89 6.28 7.30
C GLY A 30 -21.63 4.95 7.20
N THR A 31 -21.73 4.40 5.99
CA THR A 31 -22.49 3.19 5.67
C THR A 31 -21.63 1.95 5.46
N GLY A 32 -20.34 2.12 5.16
CA GLY A 32 -19.43 1.04 4.79
C GLY A 32 -19.67 0.49 3.38
N ALA A 33 -20.53 1.14 2.57
CA ALA A 33 -20.80 0.76 1.20
C ALA A 33 -19.58 1.01 0.29
N ILE A 34 -19.41 0.17 -0.74
CA ILE A 34 -18.41 0.39 -1.78
C ILE A 34 -18.96 1.43 -2.75
N LEU A 35 -18.25 2.55 -2.90
CA LEU A 35 -18.61 3.65 -3.80
C LEU A 35 -17.99 3.47 -5.19
N ALA A 36 -16.73 3.03 -5.23
CA ALA A 36 -15.98 2.82 -6.46
C ALA A 36 -14.96 1.69 -6.29
N THR A 37 -14.59 1.06 -7.40
CA THR A 37 -13.54 0.02 -7.42
C THR A 37 -12.57 0.31 -8.56
N SER A 38 -11.29 0.36 -8.24
CA SER A 38 -10.19 0.39 -9.21
C SER A 38 -9.53 -0.99 -9.23
N LEU A 39 -9.46 -1.61 -10.40
CA LEU A 39 -8.88 -2.94 -10.60
C LEU A 39 -7.47 -2.81 -11.17
N ASN A 40 -6.63 -3.83 -10.94
CA ASN A 40 -5.26 -3.89 -11.46
C ASN A 40 -4.42 -2.66 -11.09
N VAL A 41 -4.63 -2.12 -9.88
CA VAL A 41 -3.84 -1.00 -9.36
C VAL A 41 -2.45 -1.52 -9.06
N VAL A 42 -1.45 -0.92 -9.71
CA VAL A 42 -0.07 -1.30 -9.52
C VAL A 42 0.39 -0.88 -8.11
N CYS A 43 0.86 -1.87 -7.35
CA CYS A 43 1.60 -1.64 -6.11
C CYS A 43 3.10 -1.71 -6.41
N LEU A 44 3.84 -0.66 -6.09
CA LEU A 44 5.30 -0.65 -6.26
C LEU A 44 6.02 -1.28 -5.07
N LYS A 45 5.40 -1.27 -3.89
CA LYS A 45 6.02 -1.76 -2.66
C LYS A 45 4.99 -2.03 -1.59
N ARG A 46 5.10 -3.22 -0.98
CA ARG A 46 4.47 -3.57 0.29
C ARG A 46 5.53 -3.52 1.40
N LEU A 47 5.37 -2.60 2.35
CA LEU A 47 6.20 -2.52 3.55
C LEU A 47 5.53 -3.31 4.66
N THR A 48 6.30 -4.10 5.41
CA THR A 48 5.83 -4.70 6.66
C THR A 48 6.83 -4.31 7.75
N LYS A 49 6.39 -3.55 8.74
CA LYS A 49 7.22 -3.08 9.85
C LYS A 49 6.66 -3.63 11.16
N LYS A 50 7.55 -4.13 12.02
CA LYS A 50 7.22 -4.41 13.41
C LYS A 50 7.35 -3.11 14.19
N GLU A 51 6.31 -2.76 14.92
CA GLU A 51 6.29 -1.59 15.78
C GLU A 51 5.83 -2.01 17.17
N THR A 52 6.33 -1.35 18.21
CA THR A 52 5.82 -1.52 19.56
C THR A 52 4.84 -0.40 19.84
N VAL A 53 3.65 -0.77 20.33
CA VAL A 53 2.65 0.18 20.80
C VAL A 53 2.59 0.06 22.31
N SER A 54 2.75 1.19 23.01
CA SER A 54 2.61 1.23 24.47
C SER A 54 1.15 1.03 24.87
N VAL A 55 0.89 0.04 25.71
CA VAL A 55 -0.44 -0.27 26.26
C VAL A 55 -0.31 -0.36 27.78
N GLY A 56 -0.75 0.68 28.47
CA GLY A 56 -0.57 0.80 29.92
C GLY A 56 0.91 0.89 30.30
N GLU A 57 1.37 -0.01 31.18
CA GLU A 57 2.78 -0.10 31.61
C GLU A 57 3.63 -1.05 30.73
N GLY A 58 3.05 -1.66 29.67
CA GLY A 58 3.73 -2.62 28.82
C GLY A 58 3.81 -2.20 27.34
N GLU A 59 4.64 -2.90 26.58
CA GLU A 59 4.73 -2.76 25.11
C GLU A 59 4.14 -4.00 24.43
N VAL A 60 3.28 -3.78 23.44
CA VAL A 60 2.74 -4.86 22.59
C VAL A 60 3.35 -4.74 21.20
N GLY A 61 3.90 -5.84 20.69
CA GLY A 61 4.35 -5.92 19.30
C GLY A 61 3.16 -5.87 18.34
N SER A 62 3.12 -4.84 17.52
CA SER A 62 2.22 -4.67 16.39
C SER A 62 2.99 -4.89 15.08
N THR A 63 2.28 -5.31 14.04
CA THR A 63 2.82 -5.36 12.68
C THR A 63 1.97 -4.44 11.83
N VAL A 64 2.59 -3.37 11.34
CA VAL A 64 1.96 -2.41 10.43
C VAL A 64 2.39 -2.76 9.01
N SER A 65 1.46 -2.71 8.07
CA SER A 65 1.76 -2.89 6.65
C SER A 65 1.46 -1.61 5.90
N GLY A 66 2.28 -1.27 4.90
CA GLY A 66 2.08 -0.12 4.05
C GLY A 66 2.15 -0.48 2.57
N PHE A 67 1.49 0.31 1.73
CA PHE A 67 1.41 0.11 0.28
C PHE A 67 1.79 1.40 -0.45
N THR A 68 2.52 1.28 -1.55
CA THR A 68 2.75 2.39 -2.50
C THR A 68 2.00 2.10 -3.79
N LEU A 69 0.93 2.84 -4.02
CA LEU A 69 0.02 2.68 -5.16
C LEU A 69 0.33 3.69 -6.26
N VAL A 70 0.28 3.27 -7.52
CA VAL A 70 0.44 4.17 -8.66
C VAL A 70 -0.88 4.90 -8.94
N ALA A 71 -0.85 6.24 -8.94
CA ALA A 71 -2.03 7.09 -9.07
C ALA A 71 -2.80 6.86 -10.38
N SER A 72 -2.10 6.60 -11.49
CA SER A 72 -2.74 6.37 -12.80
C SER A 72 -3.60 5.11 -12.87
N GLY A 73 -3.42 4.17 -11.93
CA GLY A 73 -4.28 2.99 -11.81
C GLY A 73 -5.57 3.23 -11.04
N LEU A 74 -5.71 4.40 -10.40
CA LEU A 74 -6.83 4.73 -9.52
C LEU A 74 -7.80 5.68 -10.23
N SER A 75 -9.09 5.37 -10.10
CA SER A 75 -10.19 6.24 -10.57
C SER A 75 -10.59 7.31 -9.55
N PHE A 76 -9.97 7.31 -8.36
CA PHE A 76 -10.26 8.19 -7.24
C PHE A 76 -9.00 8.39 -6.39
N ILE A 77 -8.99 9.45 -5.57
CA ILE A 77 -7.96 9.66 -4.57
C ILE A 77 -8.25 8.73 -3.38
N PRO A 78 -7.36 7.79 -3.03
CA PRO A 78 -7.56 6.90 -1.90
C PRO A 78 -7.54 7.69 -0.59
N LYS A 79 -8.35 7.28 0.37
CA LYS A 79 -8.45 7.88 1.68
C LYS A 79 -8.46 6.83 2.79
N ASP A 80 -8.31 7.28 4.02
CA ASP A 80 -8.46 6.40 5.18
C ASP A 80 -9.79 5.66 5.16
N ARG A 81 -9.76 4.38 5.56
CA ARG A 81 -10.87 3.41 5.52
C ARG A 81 -11.25 2.86 4.14
N ASP A 82 -10.65 3.34 3.06
CA ASP A 82 -10.71 2.63 1.79
C ASP A 82 -10.05 1.26 1.92
N ARG A 83 -10.27 0.36 0.97
CA ARG A 83 -9.76 -1.01 1.06
C ARG A 83 -8.83 -1.32 -0.09
N VAL A 84 -7.75 -2.03 0.24
CA VAL A 84 -6.87 -2.69 -0.72
C VAL A 84 -7.10 -4.19 -0.58
N ILE A 85 -7.28 -4.87 -1.69
CA ILE A 85 -7.41 -6.32 -1.75
C ILE A 85 -6.20 -6.81 -2.53
N ASP A 86 -5.37 -7.63 -1.89
CA ASP A 86 -4.21 -8.23 -2.54
C ASP A 86 -4.59 -9.42 -3.43
N ALA A 87 -3.63 -9.90 -4.22
CA ALA A 87 -3.86 -11.00 -5.16
C ALA A 87 -4.31 -12.30 -4.47
N ASP A 88 -3.95 -12.47 -3.20
CA ASP A 88 -4.37 -13.60 -2.35
C ASP A 88 -5.78 -13.41 -1.77
N GLY A 89 -6.44 -12.29 -2.06
CA GLY A 89 -7.78 -11.95 -1.57
C GLY A 89 -7.79 -11.39 -0.15
N VAL A 90 -6.63 -11.06 0.43
CA VAL A 90 -6.56 -10.45 1.76
C VAL A 90 -6.97 -8.99 1.67
N VAL A 91 -7.91 -8.60 2.54
CA VAL A 91 -8.40 -7.24 2.63
C VAL A 91 -7.59 -6.45 3.64
N TRP A 92 -7.14 -5.28 3.22
CA TRP A 92 -6.42 -4.29 4.00
C TRP A 92 -7.25 -3.01 4.03
N GLU A 93 -7.44 -2.43 5.19
CA GLU A 93 -8.00 -1.09 5.32
C GLU A 93 -6.87 -0.06 5.23
N ILE A 94 -7.02 0.91 4.36
CA ILE A 94 -6.07 1.99 4.13
C ILE A 94 -6.06 2.92 5.35
N GLY A 95 -4.85 3.27 5.79
CA GLY A 95 -4.60 4.29 6.79
C GLY A 95 -3.39 5.14 6.43
N ASN A 96 -3.47 6.42 6.77
CA ASN A 96 -2.38 7.39 6.66
C ASN A 96 -1.88 7.52 5.22
N VAL A 97 -2.78 8.00 4.35
CA VAL A 97 -2.47 8.24 2.93
C VAL A 97 -1.68 9.54 2.78
N THR A 98 -0.52 9.45 2.14
CA THR A 98 0.31 10.58 1.74
C THR A 98 0.56 10.53 0.23
N ILE A 99 0.74 11.70 -0.37
CA ILE A 99 1.01 11.83 -1.80
C ILE A 99 2.53 11.94 -2.00
N GLY A 100 3.07 11.16 -2.93
CA GLY A 100 4.50 11.11 -3.22
C GLY A 100 4.79 11.16 -4.73
N GLY A 101 6.07 11.38 -5.07
CA GLY A 101 6.54 11.30 -6.44
C GLY A 101 5.85 12.29 -7.40
N PHE A 102 5.71 13.56 -7.00
CA PHE A 102 5.03 14.59 -7.82
C PHE A 102 3.59 14.20 -8.20
N ASP A 103 2.80 13.79 -7.20
CA ASP A 103 1.40 13.39 -7.35
C ASP A 103 1.15 12.13 -8.20
N THR A 104 2.21 11.35 -8.48
CA THR A 104 2.08 10.09 -9.23
C THR A 104 1.90 8.86 -8.34
N LEU A 105 2.11 8.99 -7.03
CA LEU A 105 2.05 7.89 -6.06
C LEU A 105 1.21 8.24 -4.85
N TYR A 106 0.46 7.24 -4.35
CA TYR A 106 -0.18 7.28 -3.04
C TYR A 106 0.51 6.28 -2.11
N GLN A 107 1.09 6.79 -1.03
CA GLN A 107 1.73 5.99 0.01
C GLN A 107 0.77 5.84 1.18
N CYS A 108 0.39 4.61 1.50
CA CYS A 108 -0.44 4.27 2.63
C CYS A 108 0.48 3.62 3.68
N ALA A 109 0.81 4.33 4.76
CA ALA A 109 1.83 3.85 5.71
C ALA A 109 1.27 2.85 6.73
N ASP A 110 -0.02 2.97 7.06
CA ASP A 110 -0.64 2.33 8.22
C ASP A 110 -1.84 1.44 7.83
N CYS A 111 -1.69 0.62 6.79
CA CYS A 111 -2.74 -0.29 6.36
C CYS A 111 -2.93 -1.45 7.34
N LEU A 112 -4.18 -1.71 7.71
CA LEU A 112 -4.57 -2.72 8.69
C LEU A 112 -5.23 -3.92 8.01
N ARG A 113 -4.71 -5.11 8.25
CA ARG A 113 -5.33 -6.36 7.76
C ARG A 113 -6.70 -6.56 8.41
N LYS A 114 -7.74 -6.77 7.60
CA LYS A 114 -9.06 -7.23 8.07
C LYS A 114 -9.11 -8.76 8.03
N ARG A 115 -9.73 -9.35 9.05
CA ARG A 115 -9.97 -10.80 9.14
C ARG A 115 -11.26 -11.19 8.44
#